data_AF-A0A3E1NER2-F1
#
_entry.id   AF-A0A3E1NER2-F1
#
_cell.length_a   1.000
_cell.length_b   1.000
_cell.length_c   1.000
_cell.angle_alpha   90.00
_cell.angle_beta   90.00
_cell.angle_gamma   90.00
#
_symmetry.space_group_name_H-M   'P 1'
#
loop_
_entity.id
_entity.type
_entity.pdbx_description
1 polymer ?
#
loop_
_entity_poly.entity_id
_entity_poly.type
_entity_poly.pdbx_seq_one_letter_code
_entity_poly.pdbx_strand_id
1 'polypeptide(L)' 'MFRFRVSMNLTSANKLKMPVLAMGGDHSTGGFLGDHVRLVAENVTEIKISNAGHWIAEEQPAQVQQGLLQFFLAQ' A
#
# COMPACT_ATOMS: atom_id res chain seq x y z
N MET A 1 -19.97 5.46 -26.28
CA MET A 1 -19.71 5.84 -24.87
C MET A 1 -19.44 4.56 -24.09
N PHE A 2 -18.17 4.23 -23.83
CA PHE A 2 -17.80 3.02 -23.07
C PHE A 2 -17.73 3.35 -21.59
N ARG A 3 -18.52 2.65 -20.77
CA ARG A 3 -18.43 2.73 -19.30
C ARG A 3 -17.51 1.62 -18.84
N PHE A 4 -16.26 1.95 -18.55
CA PHE A 4 -15.36 1.04 -17.83
C PHE A 4 -15.85 0.93 -16.39
N ARG A 5 -16.25 -0.27 -15.96
CA ARG A 5 -16.55 -0.57 -14.57
C ARG A 5 -15.35 -1.34 -14.02
N VAL A 6 -14.58 -0.70 -13.15
CA VAL A 6 -13.64 -1.43 -12.28
C VAL A 6 -14.48 -2.10 -11.19
N SER A 7 -14.49 -3.43 -11.16
CA SER A 7 -15.16 -4.21 -10.12
C SER A 7 -14.10 -4.97 -9.34
N MET A 8 -13.72 -4.44 -8.18
CA MET A 8 -12.81 -5.10 -7.24
C MET A 8 -13.62 -5.96 -6.26
N ASN A 9 -13.50 -7.28 -6.37
CA ASN A 9 -14.05 -8.23 -5.39
C ASN A 9 -12.93 -8.66 -4.44
N LEU A 10 -12.56 -7.77 -3.51
CA LEU A 10 -11.49 -7.97 -2.54
C LEU A 10 -12.04 -8.73 -1.33
N THR A 11 -11.81 -10.04 -1.30
CA THR A 11 -12.16 -10.89 -0.16
C THR A 11 -10.96 -11.78 0.17
N SER A 12 -10.91 -12.33 1.37
CA SER A 12 -9.88 -13.32 1.73
C SER A 12 -9.89 -14.56 0.83
N ALA A 13 -11.04 -14.86 0.20
CA ALA A 13 -11.20 -15.93 -0.78
C ALA A 13 -10.72 -15.54 -2.19
N ASN A 14 -10.61 -14.25 -2.50
CA ASN A 14 -10.20 -13.74 -3.81
C ASN A 14 -9.10 -12.68 -3.66
N LYS A 15 -7.91 -13.16 -3.30
CA LYS A 15 -6.74 -12.30 -3.07
C LYS A 15 -6.20 -11.69 -4.36
N LEU A 16 -5.67 -10.48 -4.25
CA LEU A 16 -4.91 -9.82 -5.31
C LEU A 16 -3.59 -10.56 -5.54
N LYS A 17 -3.37 -11.02 -6.78
CA LYS A 17 -2.14 -11.67 -7.22
C LYS A 17 -1.06 -10.68 -7.69
N MET A 18 -1.46 -9.44 -8.02
CA MET A 18 -0.55 -8.38 -8.41
C MET A 18 0.25 -7.87 -7.19
N PRO A 19 1.45 -7.31 -7.40
CA PRO A 19 2.19 -6.62 -6.34
C PRO A 19 1.37 -5.48 -5.74
N VAL A 20 1.33 -5.40 -4.41
CA VAL A 20 0.64 -4.36 -3.65
C VAL A 20 1.63 -3.70 -2.70
N LEU A 21 1.68 -2.38 -2.71
CA LEU A 21 2.46 -1.58 -1.77
C LEU A 21 1.56 -1.04 -0.66
N ALA A 22 1.89 -1.37 0.60
CA ALA A 22 1.23 -0.86 1.79
C ALA A 22 2.18 0.11 2.50
N MET A 23 1.83 1.41 2.54
CA MET A 23 2.60 2.45 3.23
C MET A 23 1.79 3.04 4.38
N GLY A 24 2.30 2.95 5.60
CA GLY A 24 1.65 3.46 6.81
C GLY A 24 2.60 4.31 7.65
N GLY A 25 2.10 5.43 8.17
CA GLY A 25 2.84 6.28 9.10
C GLY A 25 2.93 5.64 10.48
N ASP A 26 4.11 5.67 11.11
CA ASP A 26 4.38 5.07 12.42
C ASP A 26 3.51 5.61 13.57
N HIS A 27 3.03 6.86 13.47
CA HIS A 27 2.11 7.48 14.42
C HIS A 27 0.62 7.28 14.08
N SER A 28 0.30 6.53 13.01
CA SER A 28 -1.06 6.20 12.61
C SER A 28 -1.24 4.69 12.49
N THR A 29 -1.17 4.14 11.29
CA THR A 29 -1.40 2.72 11.03
C THR A 29 -0.15 1.87 11.17
N GLY A 30 1.05 2.46 11.06
CA GLY A 30 2.32 1.76 11.19
C GLY A 30 2.34 0.43 10.41
N GLY A 31 2.76 -0.65 11.08
CA GLY A 31 2.84 -1.98 10.46
C GLY A 31 1.50 -2.72 10.37
N PHE A 32 0.48 -2.27 11.10
CA PHE A 32 -0.84 -2.89 11.09
C PHE A 32 -1.51 -2.83 9.71
N LEU A 33 -1.17 -1.82 8.90
CA LEU A 33 -1.65 -1.73 7.52
C LEU A 33 -1.13 -2.87 6.65
N GLY A 34 0.16 -3.22 6.78
CA GLY A 34 0.76 -4.32 6.03
C GLY A 34 0.07 -5.65 6.32
N ASP A 35 -0.17 -5.93 7.61
CA ASP A 35 -0.85 -7.15 8.06
C ASP A 35 -2.28 -7.26 7.52
N HIS A 36 -3.04 -6.14 7.51
CA HIS A 36 -4.37 -6.12 6.94
C HIS A 36 -4.37 -6.37 5.43
N VAL A 37 -3.41 -5.79 4.71
CA VAL A 37 -3.33 -5.95 3.24
C VAL A 37 -2.96 -7.41 2.88
N ARG A 38 -2.17 -8.12 3.69
CA ARG A 38 -1.86 -9.55 3.51
C ARG A 38 -3.09 -10.47 3.60
N LEU A 39 -4.18 -10.02 4.22
CA LEU A 39 -5.44 -10.78 4.23
C LEU A 39 -6.12 -10.81 2.85
N VAL A 40 -5.86 -9.79 2.02
CA VAL A 40 -6.54 -9.58 0.72
C VAL A 40 -5.59 -9.57 -0.48
N ALA A 41 -4.28 -9.71 -0.28
CA ALA A 41 -3.26 -9.75 -1.32
C ALA A 41 -2.17 -10.78 -1.01
N GLU A 42 -1.59 -11.38 -2.06
CA GLU A 42 -0.52 -12.38 -1.94
C GLU A 42 0.86 -11.72 -1.87
N ASN A 43 1.11 -10.74 -2.74
CA ASN A 43 2.41 -10.11 -2.93
C ASN A 43 2.43 -8.70 -2.32
N VAL A 44 2.68 -8.60 -1.01
CA VAL A 44 2.62 -7.32 -0.27
C VAL A 44 4.01 -6.83 0.09
N THR A 45 4.35 -5.63 -0.38
CA THR A 45 5.50 -4.85 0.10
C THR A 45 5.00 -3.88 1.15
N GLU A 46 5.58 -3.92 2.34
CA GLU A 46 5.21 -3.03 3.45
C GLU A 46 6.33 -2.03 3.70
N ILE A 47 5.98 -0.75 3.81
CA ILE A 47 6.90 0.32 4.19
C ILE A 47 6.27 1.12 5.32
N LYS A 48 7.00 1.20 6.44
CA LYS A 48 6.65 2.09 7.55
C LYS A 48 7.32 3.43 7.36
N ILE A 49 6.52 4.49 7.23
CA ILE A 49 7.00 5.86 7.11
C ILE A 49 7.24 6.39 8.53
N SER A 50 8.49 6.74 8.82
CA SER A 50 8.88 7.19 10.16
C SER A 50 8.55 8.67 10.36
N ASN A 51 8.13 9.05 11.57
CA ASN A 51 7.72 10.42 11.92
C ASN A 51 6.57 10.93 11.03
N ALA A 52 5.56 10.08 10.82
CA ALA A 52 4.36 10.40 10.06
C ALA A 52 3.10 9.78 10.71
N GLY A 53 2.02 10.54 10.74
CA GLY A 53 0.67 10.13 11.05
C GLY A 53 -0.12 9.74 9.79
N HIS A 54 -1.28 10.37 9.60
CA HIS A 54 -2.24 9.95 8.57
C HIS A 54 -1.87 10.43 7.16
N TRP A 55 -1.18 11.56 7.06
CA TRP A 55 -0.89 12.27 5.80
C TRP A 55 0.58 12.07 5.39
N ILE A 56 0.96 10.81 5.16
CA ILE A 56 2.37 10.42 4.95
C ILE A 56 3.04 11.12 3.76
N ALA A 57 2.28 11.50 2.74
CA ALA A 57 2.80 12.16 1.54
C ALA A 57 3.16 13.63 1.83
N GLU A 58 2.39 14.28 2.69
CA GLU A 58 2.58 15.66 3.13
C GLU A 58 3.63 15.76 4.23
N GLU A 59 3.62 14.83 5.18
CA GLU A 59 4.48 14.86 6.36
C GLU A 59 5.90 14.34 6.07
N GLN A 60 6.02 13.32 5.22
CA GLN A 60 7.30 12.67 4.88
C GLN A 60 7.41 12.40 3.37
N PRO A 61 7.34 13.44 2.51
CA PRO A 61 7.31 13.31 1.06
C PRO A 61 8.51 12.53 0.49
N ALA A 62 9.71 12.73 1.06
CA ALA A 62 10.92 12.06 0.60
C ALA A 62 10.87 10.53 0.80
N GLN A 63 10.38 10.08 1.96
CA GLN A 63 10.25 8.64 2.25
C GLN A 63 9.21 7.99 1.35
N VAL A 64 8.08 8.67 1.11
CA VAL A 64 7.02 8.18 0.22
C VAL A 64 7.53 8.09 -1.22
N GLN A 65 8.23 9.10 -1.73
CA GLN A 65 8.81 9.07 -3.08
C GLN A 65 9.80 7.93 -3.24
N GLN A 66 10.69 7.72 -2.27
CA GLN A 66 11.64 6.61 -2.30
C GLN A 66 10.93 5.25 -2.28
N GLY A 67 9.93 5.07 -1.42
CA GLY A 67 9.14 3.83 -1.35
C GLY A 67 8.42 3.53 -2.66
N LEU A 68 7.83 4.54 -3.29
CA LEU A 68 7.19 4.40 -4.60
C LEU A 68 8.20 4.03 -5.69
N LEU A 69 9.34 4.73 -5.76
CA LEU A 69 10.39 4.43 -6.74
C LEU A 69 10.93 3.01 -6.57
N GLN A 70 11.21 2.59 -5.33
CA GLN A 70 11.66 1.22 -5.04
C GLN A 70 10.62 0.19 -5.49
N PHE A 71 9.34 0.43 -5.22
CA PHE A 71 8.28 -0.50 -5.59
C PHE A 71 8.08 -0.64 -7.10
N PHE A 72 8.24 0.43 -7.87
CA PHE A 72 8.10 0.38 -9.33
C PHE A 72 9.35 -0.16 -10.03
N LEU A 73 10.55 0.06 -9.47
CA LEU A 73 11.81 -0.40 -10.04
C LEU A 73 12.16 -1.84 -9.67
N ALA A 74 11.56 -2.40 -8.61
CA ALA A 74 11.80 -3.77 -8.17
C ALA A 74 10.92 -4.84 -8.85
N GLN A 75 10.15 -4.47 -9.90
CA GLN A 75 9.25 -5.38 -10.63
C GLN A 75 9.89 -5.96 -11.88
#